data_AF-A0A1V2ZGX3-F1
#
_entry.id   AF-A0A1V2ZGX3-F1
#
_cell.length_a   1.000
_cell.length_b   1.000
_cell.length_c   1.000
_cell.angle_alpha   90.00
_cell.angle_beta   90.00
_cell.angle_gamma   90.00
#
_symmetry.space_group_name_H-M   'P 1'
#
loop_
_entity.id
_entity.type
_entity.pdbx_description
1 polymer ?
#
loop_
_entity_poly.entity_id
_entity_poly.type
_entity_poly.pdbx_seq_one_letter_code
_entity_poly.pdbx_strand_id
1 'polypeptide(L)'
;MALVAPQGTTPSFDTALARQSVESAGTFLSRETNGAVTVQVDRVVDWMYVDNDTPCSWAGTLQDWVQPRIGWQGGPGKHLVVMVPPGDPCPDWANGEQNWAVDAGGRSFVPGTDPSAVAHELGHNMSMFHSSSIGCDGGWDFSTLGAGVPANCYRTEYGNRLDVMGGAWTFNPFPAATLDRIGMLPRRYEPTCGAVRTLNATSVGAAAQAREAISFADPRDPAARYWVDFRAQADANIYNYLHGTGLAFKPNRDGVQITRNDPNQWDAPTVLSRPYDGDDHRQLTAVNERVTLGGGAWVEYKGTASNGEGVIDVFVPCRAFETTLIAQHSGLCLDNANWSSADGNLQAQYGCGTAAVQRFAFIRVPGVVNTYTIVNRHSGKCLDIGGASTTNGAAVQQWTCTGGTNQQFTLRAATYSGATAKDFQLIARHSSKCAVVTGGSTAAGAGISQTTCTSANQAATVKQAWRLTGA
;
A
#
# COMPACT_ATOMS: atom_id res chain seq x y z
N MET A 1 3.55 -4.48 29.31
CA MET A 1 3.40 -5.93 29.00
C MET A 1 3.08 -6.71 30.26
N ALA A 2 2.45 -7.87 30.13
CA ALA A 2 2.10 -8.76 31.25
C ALA A 2 2.29 -10.22 30.88
N LEU A 3 2.78 -11.03 31.83
CA LEU A 3 2.89 -12.48 31.70
C LEU A 3 1.67 -13.13 32.33
N VAL A 4 1.03 -14.05 31.62
CA VAL A 4 -0.22 -14.68 32.05
C VAL A 4 -0.09 -16.18 31.93
N ALA A 5 -0.39 -16.89 33.02
CA ALA A 5 -0.49 -18.35 33.05
C ALA A 5 -1.98 -18.74 33.13
N PRO A 6 -2.62 -19.08 31.99
CA PRO A 6 -3.94 -19.70 31.97
C PRO A 6 -3.98 -20.99 32.80
N GLN A 7 -5.18 -21.39 33.24
CA GLN A 7 -5.36 -22.63 34.00
C GLN A 7 -4.75 -23.83 33.26
N GLY A 8 -3.99 -24.67 33.97
CA GLY A 8 -3.34 -25.85 33.39
C GLY A 8 -2.01 -25.57 32.67
N THR A 9 -1.56 -24.31 32.63
CA THR A 9 -0.23 -23.96 32.09
C THR A 9 0.79 -23.73 33.21
N THR A 10 2.07 -23.79 32.86
CA THR A 10 3.17 -23.45 33.78
C THR A 10 4.02 -22.33 33.16
N PRO A 11 4.37 -21.28 33.94
CA PRO A 11 5.39 -20.30 33.55
C PRO A 11 6.65 -20.96 32.98
N SER A 12 7.13 -20.48 31.84
CA SER A 12 8.24 -21.10 31.09
C SER A 12 9.38 -20.14 30.73
N PHE A 13 9.27 -18.87 31.11
CA PHE A 13 10.30 -17.85 30.91
C PHE A 13 10.14 -16.74 31.97
N ASP A 14 11.17 -15.91 32.13
CA ASP A 14 11.16 -14.80 33.07
C ASP A 14 10.85 -13.45 32.41
N THR A 15 10.61 -12.44 33.24
CA THR A 15 10.36 -11.06 32.79
C THR A 15 11.53 -10.42 32.05
N ALA A 16 12.76 -10.88 32.25
CA ALA A 16 13.93 -10.33 31.58
C ALA A 16 13.97 -10.77 30.11
N LEU A 17 13.75 -12.06 29.84
CA LEU A 17 13.62 -12.59 28.48
C LEU A 17 12.41 -11.98 27.74
N ALA A 18 11.29 -11.85 28.44
CA ALA A 18 10.09 -11.23 27.88
C ALA A 18 10.32 -9.76 27.49
N ARG A 19 10.98 -8.98 28.37
CA ARG A 19 11.39 -7.59 28.09
C ARG A 19 12.32 -7.52 26.89
N GLN A 20 13.36 -8.38 26.86
CA GLN A 20 14.32 -8.43 25.75
C GLN A 20 13.63 -8.67 24.41
N SER A 21 12.61 -9.54 24.38
CA SER A 21 11.83 -9.81 23.17
C SER A 21 11.17 -8.55 22.60
N VAL A 22 10.51 -7.76 23.45
CA VAL A 22 9.88 -6.48 23.06
C VAL A 22 10.93 -5.43 22.65
N GLU A 23 12.07 -5.37 23.34
CA GLU A 23 13.17 -4.45 23.00
C GLU A 23 13.83 -4.80 21.66
N SER A 24 13.97 -6.09 21.33
CA SER A 24 14.44 -6.56 20.02
C SER A 24 13.46 -6.18 18.90
N ALA A 25 12.15 -6.37 19.12
CA ALA A 25 11.12 -5.90 18.19
C ALA A 25 11.21 -4.37 17.98
N GLY A 26 11.39 -3.61 19.06
CA GLY A 26 11.61 -2.16 19.01
C GLY A 26 12.85 -1.74 18.23
N THR A 27 13.95 -2.46 18.40
CA THR A 27 15.20 -2.21 17.68
C THR A 27 15.03 -2.46 16.18
N PHE A 28 14.35 -3.54 15.81
CA PHE A 28 13.98 -3.83 14.42
C PHE A 28 13.12 -2.70 13.82
N LEU A 29 12.00 -2.35 14.46
CA LEU A 29 11.09 -1.31 13.99
C LEU A 29 11.79 0.05 13.85
N SER A 30 12.63 0.42 14.82
CA SER A 30 13.39 1.67 14.77
C SER A 30 14.40 1.68 13.63
N ARG A 31 15.08 0.56 13.35
CA ARG A 31 16.03 0.49 12.23
C ARG A 31 15.31 0.61 10.89
N GLU A 32 14.21 -0.12 10.72
CA GLU A 32 13.45 -0.15 9.46
C GLU A 32 12.79 1.19 9.13
N THR A 33 12.41 1.96 10.15
CA THR A 33 11.70 3.24 10.01
C THR A 33 12.60 4.46 10.18
N ASN A 34 13.92 4.28 10.20
CA ASN A 34 14.90 5.35 10.44
C ASN A 34 14.60 6.16 11.72
N GLY A 35 14.18 5.47 12.79
CA GLY A 35 13.85 6.05 14.09
C GLY A 35 12.48 6.72 14.18
N ALA A 36 11.65 6.68 13.13
CA ALA A 36 10.29 7.23 13.19
C ALA A 36 9.38 6.43 14.15
N VAL A 37 9.63 5.12 14.30
CA VAL A 37 9.00 4.28 15.32
C VAL A 37 10.04 3.90 16.36
N THR A 38 9.74 4.17 17.63
CA THR A 38 10.52 3.67 18.77
C THR A 38 9.58 2.97 19.74
N VAL A 39 10.01 1.83 20.29
CA VAL A 39 9.24 1.06 21.27
C VAL A 39 10.00 1.07 22.59
N GLN A 40 9.30 1.42 23.66
CA GLN A 40 9.84 1.41 25.02
C GLN A 40 8.96 0.57 25.93
N VAL A 41 9.59 -0.29 26.73
CA VAL A 41 8.88 -1.10 27.73
C VAL A 41 8.65 -0.28 28.99
N ASP A 42 7.49 0.37 29.06
CA ASP A 42 7.04 1.18 30.20
C ASP A 42 6.92 0.36 31.49
N ARG A 43 6.20 -0.76 31.44
CA ARG A 43 5.96 -1.64 32.59
C ARG A 43 5.95 -3.11 32.18
N VAL A 44 6.54 -3.94 33.03
CA VAL A 44 6.46 -5.41 32.96
C VAL A 44 5.73 -5.89 34.21
N VAL A 45 4.67 -6.66 34.01
CA VAL A 45 3.96 -7.36 35.09
C VAL A 45 4.35 -8.83 34.99
N ASP A 46 4.88 -9.37 36.09
CA ASP A 46 5.27 -10.78 36.19
C ASP A 46 4.03 -11.69 36.19
N TRP A 47 4.25 -13.01 36.20
CA TRP A 47 3.24 -14.04 36.01
C TRP A 47 1.98 -13.82 36.85
N MET A 48 0.87 -13.62 36.14
CA MET A 48 -0.47 -13.58 36.69
C MET A 48 -1.16 -14.92 36.40
N TYR A 49 -1.67 -15.56 37.44
CA TYR A 49 -2.36 -16.84 37.33
C TYR A 49 -3.85 -16.61 37.12
N VAL A 50 -4.38 -17.21 36.05
CA VAL A 50 -5.80 -17.11 35.73
C VAL A 50 -6.56 -18.18 36.52
N ASP A 51 -7.50 -17.74 37.35
CA ASP A 51 -8.23 -18.54 38.32
C ASP A 51 -9.60 -19.04 37.81
N ASN A 52 -10.03 -18.59 36.63
CA ASN A 52 -11.22 -19.06 35.93
C ASN A 52 -10.85 -19.94 34.72
N ASP A 53 -11.84 -20.68 34.21
CA ASP A 53 -11.70 -21.57 33.04
C ASP A 53 -11.58 -20.75 31.74
N THR A 54 -10.46 -20.06 31.58
CA THR A 54 -10.10 -19.29 30.37
C THR A 54 -9.00 -20.04 29.62
N PRO A 55 -9.31 -20.67 28.48
CA PRO A 55 -8.31 -21.34 27.64
C PRO A 55 -7.25 -20.36 27.11
N CYS A 56 -6.02 -20.83 26.93
CA CYS A 56 -4.96 -20.05 26.29
C CYS A 56 -5.33 -19.50 24.91
N SER A 57 -6.16 -20.23 24.14
CA SER A 57 -6.56 -19.85 22.79
C SER A 57 -7.57 -18.69 22.75
N TRP A 58 -8.09 -18.26 23.90
CA TRP A 58 -9.03 -17.14 23.99
C TRP A 58 -8.29 -15.82 24.19
N ALA A 59 -7.46 -15.45 23.22
CA ALA A 59 -6.57 -14.28 23.27
C ALA A 59 -7.28 -12.99 23.73
N GLY A 60 -8.43 -12.66 23.14
CA GLY A 60 -9.22 -11.48 23.51
C GLY A 60 -9.70 -11.51 24.97
N THR A 61 -10.19 -12.67 25.45
CA THR A 61 -10.62 -12.84 26.84
C THR A 61 -9.47 -12.68 27.82
N LEU A 62 -8.29 -13.23 27.51
CA LEU A 62 -7.10 -13.05 28.34
C LEU A 62 -6.66 -11.59 28.39
N GLN A 63 -6.69 -10.90 27.25
CA GLN A 63 -6.39 -9.47 27.21
C GLN A 63 -7.40 -8.63 28.02
N ASP A 64 -8.70 -8.90 27.88
CA ASP A 64 -9.78 -8.28 28.67
C ASP A 64 -9.61 -8.56 30.18
N TRP A 65 -9.13 -9.75 30.55
CA TRP A 65 -8.86 -10.13 31.92
C TRP A 65 -7.67 -9.37 32.51
N VAL A 66 -6.60 -9.16 31.72
CA VAL A 66 -5.37 -8.45 32.14
C VAL A 66 -5.61 -6.96 32.32
N GLN A 67 -6.27 -6.30 31.35
CA GLN A 67 -6.42 -4.84 31.28
C GLN A 67 -6.83 -4.18 32.61
N PRO A 68 -7.95 -4.54 33.25
CA PRO A 68 -8.39 -3.90 34.50
C PRO A 68 -7.46 -4.22 35.67
N ARG A 69 -6.80 -5.39 35.68
CA ARG A 69 -5.94 -5.84 36.78
C ARG A 69 -4.61 -5.10 36.83
N ILE A 70 -4.10 -4.68 35.66
CA ILE A 70 -2.86 -3.90 35.58
C ILE A 70 -3.11 -2.40 35.43
N GLY A 71 -4.37 -1.99 35.29
CA GLY A 71 -4.78 -0.59 35.09
C GLY A 71 -4.39 -0.04 33.72
N TRP A 72 -4.28 -0.90 32.70
CA TRP A 72 -3.94 -0.46 31.35
C TRP A 72 -5.12 0.23 30.68
N GLN A 73 -4.84 1.31 29.96
CA GLN A 73 -5.80 2.04 29.14
C GLN A 73 -5.26 2.23 27.73
N GLY A 74 -6.08 1.91 26.74
CA GLY A 74 -5.75 2.11 25.34
C GLY A 74 -5.67 3.58 24.95
N GLY A 75 -5.02 3.84 23.83
CA GLY A 75 -4.87 5.17 23.26
C GLY A 75 -3.62 5.27 22.40
N PRO A 76 -3.40 6.43 21.75
CA PRO A 76 -2.32 6.58 20.80
C PRO A 76 -0.94 6.24 21.39
N GLY A 77 -0.17 5.42 20.67
CA GLY A 77 1.17 4.95 21.04
C GLY A 77 1.20 3.99 22.23
N LYS A 78 0.05 3.53 22.75
CA LYS A 78 -0.02 2.62 23.89
C LYS A 78 -0.30 1.18 23.43
N HIS A 79 0.60 0.29 23.81
CA HIS A 79 0.53 -1.13 23.43
C HIS A 79 0.46 -2.02 24.66
N LEU A 80 -0.47 -2.98 24.67
CA LEU A 80 -0.52 -4.06 25.66
C LEU A 80 -0.08 -5.36 25.01
N VAL A 81 1.12 -5.83 25.35
CA VAL A 81 1.58 -7.17 24.99
C VAL A 81 1.29 -8.12 26.15
N VAL A 82 0.42 -9.09 25.92
CA VAL A 82 0.11 -10.21 26.83
C VAL A 82 0.87 -11.42 26.34
N MET A 83 1.74 -11.98 27.18
CA MET A 83 2.52 -13.17 26.86
C MET A 83 2.07 -14.36 27.69
N VAL A 84 1.98 -15.54 27.07
CA VAL A 84 1.62 -16.81 27.71
C VAL A 84 2.72 -17.86 27.47
N PRO A 85 2.76 -18.98 28.21
CA PRO A 85 3.68 -20.07 27.91
C PRO A 85 3.45 -20.59 26.48
N PRO A 86 4.50 -20.91 25.70
CA PRO A 86 4.31 -21.55 24.39
C PRO A 86 4.01 -23.05 24.55
N GLY A 87 3.39 -23.65 23.52
CA GLY A 87 3.07 -25.07 23.49
C GLY A 87 1.81 -25.44 24.28
N ASP A 88 1.35 -26.68 24.09
CA ASP A 88 0.08 -27.22 24.62
C ASP A 88 -0.13 -26.94 26.12
N PRO A 89 -1.28 -26.38 26.56
CA PRO A 89 -2.52 -26.07 25.81
C PRO A 89 -2.54 -24.70 25.11
N CYS A 90 -1.44 -23.96 25.14
CA CYS A 90 -1.35 -22.68 24.47
C CYS A 90 -1.10 -22.84 22.96
N PRO A 91 -1.70 -21.97 22.12
CA PRO A 91 -1.54 -22.06 20.68
C PRO A 91 -0.12 -21.69 20.24
N ASP A 92 0.24 -22.12 19.03
CA ASP A 92 1.48 -21.70 18.34
C ASP A 92 1.26 -20.46 17.44
N TRP A 93 0.11 -19.77 17.58
CA TRP A 93 -0.21 -18.54 16.86
C TRP A 93 -0.32 -17.36 17.82
N ALA A 94 0.00 -16.17 17.31
CA ALA A 94 -0.13 -14.90 18.01
C ALA A 94 -1.28 -14.07 17.40
N ASN A 95 -1.70 -13.02 18.12
CA ASN A 95 -2.81 -12.18 17.66
C ASN A 95 -2.67 -10.72 18.12
N GLY A 96 -2.79 -9.80 17.17
CA GLY A 96 -2.73 -8.36 17.38
C GLY A 96 -4.00 -7.70 16.91
N GLU A 97 -4.45 -6.69 17.65
CA GLU A 97 -5.56 -5.85 17.20
C GLU A 97 -5.16 -5.02 15.99
N GLN A 98 -5.92 -5.18 14.91
CA GLN A 98 -5.75 -4.40 13.69
C GLN A 98 -6.35 -3.00 13.87
N ASN A 99 -5.48 -2.00 13.88
CA ASN A 99 -5.87 -0.59 13.86
C ASN A 99 -5.56 0.06 12.51
N TRP A 100 -6.07 1.28 12.30
CA TRP A 100 -6.00 1.98 11.00
C TRP A 100 -5.06 3.18 10.98
N ALA A 101 -4.66 3.69 12.15
CA ALA A 101 -3.64 4.73 12.28
C ALA A 101 -2.34 4.11 12.78
N VAL A 102 -1.21 4.63 12.30
CA VAL A 102 0.13 4.15 12.66
C VAL A 102 0.41 4.32 14.14
N ASP A 103 -0.19 5.32 14.78
CA ASP A 103 -0.03 5.64 16.18
C ASP A 103 -1.22 5.18 17.04
N ALA A 104 -2.15 4.37 16.54
CA ALA A 104 -3.38 4.05 17.29
C ALA A 104 -3.13 3.33 18.62
N GLY A 105 -2.07 2.53 18.72
CA GLY A 105 -1.85 1.61 19.83
C GLY A 105 -2.65 0.31 19.66
N GLY A 106 -2.81 -0.46 20.72
CA GLY A 106 -3.64 -1.67 20.71
C GLY A 106 -3.15 -2.77 21.64
N ARG A 107 -3.78 -3.94 21.52
CA ARG A 107 -3.38 -5.14 22.25
C ARG A 107 -2.74 -6.17 21.31
N SER A 108 -1.86 -6.97 21.90
CA SER A 108 -1.19 -8.10 21.28
C SER A 108 -1.16 -9.26 22.26
N PHE A 109 -1.35 -10.46 21.75
CA PHE A 109 -1.25 -11.74 22.46
C PHE A 109 -0.15 -12.56 21.78
N VAL A 110 0.83 -12.99 22.55
CA VAL A 110 2.02 -13.69 22.02
C VAL A 110 2.35 -14.89 22.90
N PRO A 111 2.22 -16.12 22.39
CA PRO A 111 2.79 -17.29 23.05
C PRO A 111 4.32 -17.27 23.00
N GLY A 112 4.97 -17.43 24.15
CA GLY A 112 6.42 -17.40 24.27
C GLY A 112 7.02 -16.00 24.13
N THR A 113 8.27 -15.96 23.67
CA THR A 113 9.09 -14.74 23.64
C THR A 113 9.76 -14.52 22.28
N ASP A 114 9.19 -15.03 21.19
CA ASP A 114 9.72 -14.78 19.84
C ASP A 114 9.58 -13.30 19.49
N PRO A 115 10.70 -12.56 19.35
CA PRO A 115 10.66 -11.12 19.09
C PRO A 115 10.13 -10.77 17.70
N SER A 116 10.19 -11.69 16.73
CA SER A 116 9.60 -11.50 15.41
C SER A 116 8.08 -11.59 15.44
N ALA A 117 7.52 -12.50 16.24
CA ALA A 117 6.09 -12.55 16.52
C ALA A 117 5.63 -11.29 17.26
N VAL A 118 6.39 -10.80 18.24
CA VAL A 118 6.08 -9.52 18.92
C VAL A 118 6.06 -8.36 17.92
N ALA A 119 7.05 -8.25 17.03
CA ALA A 119 7.07 -7.19 16.02
C ALA A 119 5.89 -7.31 15.04
N HIS A 120 5.53 -8.52 14.65
CA HIS A 120 4.35 -8.79 13.81
C HIS A 120 3.08 -8.26 14.46
N GLU A 121 2.81 -8.65 15.71
CA GLU A 121 1.58 -8.25 16.40
C GLU A 121 1.53 -6.76 16.74
N LEU A 122 2.69 -6.14 17.02
CA LEU A 122 2.78 -4.69 17.14
C LEU A 122 2.53 -4.00 15.78
N GLY A 123 2.90 -4.63 14.67
CA GLY A 123 2.60 -4.17 13.32
C GLY A 123 1.12 -3.90 13.10
N HIS A 124 0.24 -4.81 13.54
CA HIS A 124 -1.22 -4.64 13.46
C HIS A 124 -1.73 -3.41 14.23
N ASN A 125 -1.16 -3.16 15.41
CA ASN A 125 -1.45 -1.97 16.20
C ASN A 125 -1.01 -0.67 15.49
N MET A 126 -0.10 -0.77 14.53
CA MET A 126 0.46 0.33 13.74
C MET A 126 -0.04 0.35 12.29
N SER A 127 -1.24 -0.18 12.02
CA SER A 127 -1.87 -0.18 10.70
C SER A 127 -1.19 -1.03 9.63
N MET A 128 -0.30 -1.95 10.00
CA MET A 128 0.23 -2.95 9.07
C MET A 128 -0.74 -4.12 8.93
N PHE A 129 -0.80 -4.72 7.75
CA PHE A 129 -1.60 -5.91 7.43
C PHE A 129 -0.69 -7.09 7.08
N HIS A 130 -1.25 -8.28 6.98
CA HIS A 130 -0.49 -9.47 6.57
C HIS A 130 0.10 -9.33 5.17
N SER A 131 1.41 -9.53 5.07
CA SER A 131 2.13 -9.55 3.80
C SER A 131 1.88 -10.86 3.08
N SER A 132 1.08 -10.81 2.02
CA SER A 132 0.56 -11.98 1.32
C SER A 132 1.31 -12.26 0.03
N SER A 133 1.07 -13.42 -0.58
CA SER A 133 1.54 -13.73 -1.94
C SER A 133 0.39 -14.10 -2.87
N ILE A 134 0.51 -13.76 -4.15
CA ILE A 134 -0.36 -14.28 -5.22
C ILE A 134 0.50 -14.94 -6.29
N GLY A 135 0.15 -16.17 -6.66
CA GLY A 135 0.65 -16.84 -7.86
C GLY A 135 -0.50 -17.11 -8.82
N CYS A 136 -0.25 -17.03 -10.13
CA CYS A 136 -1.24 -17.33 -11.16
C CYS A 136 -0.70 -18.34 -12.17
N ASP A 137 -1.58 -19.17 -12.74
CA ASP A 137 -1.19 -20.21 -13.71
C ASP A 137 -0.68 -19.62 -15.03
N GLY A 138 -1.08 -18.39 -15.38
CA GLY A 138 -0.81 -17.79 -16.70
C GLY A 138 0.35 -16.80 -16.74
N GLY A 139 0.93 -16.43 -15.61
CA GLY A 139 1.93 -15.36 -15.54
C GLY A 139 2.11 -14.78 -14.14
N TRP A 140 3.03 -13.83 -14.01
CA TRP A 140 3.34 -13.19 -12.73
C TRP A 140 2.24 -12.27 -12.20
N ASP A 141 1.40 -11.73 -13.08
CA ASP A 141 0.47 -10.64 -12.73
C ASP A 141 -0.97 -10.91 -13.21
N PHE A 142 -1.92 -10.20 -12.61
CA PHE A 142 -3.36 -10.30 -12.88
C PHE A 142 -4.03 -8.92 -12.96
N SER A 143 -5.23 -8.84 -13.54
CA SER A 143 -5.95 -7.57 -13.67
C SER A 143 -6.78 -7.25 -12.42
N THR A 144 -6.74 -6.00 -11.92
CA THR A 144 -7.62 -5.49 -10.85
C THR A 144 -8.86 -4.76 -11.35
N LEU A 145 -9.05 -4.68 -12.67
CA LEU A 145 -10.25 -4.09 -13.27
C LEU A 145 -11.53 -4.92 -13.01
N GLY A 146 -11.41 -6.13 -12.46
CA GLY A 146 -12.51 -7.05 -12.15
C GLY A 146 -12.78 -7.22 -10.65
N ALA A 147 -13.72 -8.10 -10.31
CA ALA A 147 -14.12 -8.39 -8.93
C ALA A 147 -13.12 -9.34 -8.23
N GLY A 148 -12.04 -8.78 -7.68
CA GLY A 148 -11.08 -9.50 -6.85
C GLY A 148 -10.07 -10.37 -7.62
N VAL A 149 -9.44 -11.30 -6.90
CA VAL A 149 -8.39 -12.19 -7.45
C VAL A 149 -9.02 -13.17 -8.47
N PRO A 150 -8.52 -13.26 -9.71
CA PRO A 150 -9.07 -14.16 -10.73
C PRO A 150 -9.02 -15.64 -10.33
N ALA A 151 -9.91 -16.45 -10.89
CA ALA A 151 -10.02 -17.88 -10.56
C ALA A 151 -8.75 -18.70 -10.87
N ASN A 152 -7.89 -18.23 -11.79
CA ASN A 152 -6.61 -18.84 -12.13
C ASN A 152 -5.43 -18.27 -11.32
N CYS A 153 -5.72 -17.55 -10.24
CA CYS A 153 -4.77 -16.97 -9.31
C CYS A 153 -5.12 -17.42 -7.90
N TYR A 154 -4.11 -17.69 -7.08
CA TYR A 154 -4.28 -18.14 -5.71
C TYR A 154 -3.56 -17.21 -4.75
N ARG A 155 -4.32 -16.61 -3.82
CA ARG A 155 -3.75 -15.81 -2.73
C ARG A 155 -3.41 -16.72 -1.56
N THR A 156 -2.21 -16.56 -1.02
CA THR A 156 -1.78 -17.18 0.24
C THR A 156 -1.55 -16.05 1.24
N GLU A 157 -2.38 -16.01 2.27
CA GLU A 157 -2.18 -15.13 3.42
C GLU A 157 -0.86 -15.49 4.12
N TYR A 158 -0.13 -14.49 4.61
CA TYR A 158 1.27 -14.64 5.07
C TYR A 158 2.21 -15.21 4.00
N GLY A 159 1.79 -15.20 2.74
CA GLY A 159 2.53 -15.83 1.67
C GLY A 159 3.92 -15.23 1.47
N ASN A 160 4.14 -13.95 1.77
CA ASN A 160 5.45 -13.31 1.62
C ASN A 160 6.44 -13.79 2.71
N ARG A 161 7.45 -14.58 2.33
CA ARG A 161 8.41 -15.16 3.27
C ARG A 161 9.62 -14.26 3.56
N LEU A 162 9.63 -13.07 2.95
CA LEU A 162 10.69 -12.06 3.10
C LEU A 162 10.17 -10.80 3.80
N ASP A 163 9.08 -10.91 4.56
CA ASP A 163 8.48 -9.83 5.33
C ASP A 163 8.06 -10.35 6.70
N VAL A 164 8.36 -9.60 7.76
CA VAL A 164 7.95 -9.94 9.13
C VAL A 164 6.43 -9.94 9.28
N MET A 165 5.70 -9.14 8.48
CA MET A 165 4.24 -9.19 8.41
C MET A 165 3.72 -10.37 7.59
N GLY A 166 4.61 -11.16 6.99
CA GLY A 166 4.28 -12.40 6.29
C GLY A 166 4.87 -13.63 6.99
N GLY A 167 5.08 -14.69 6.24
CA GLY A 167 5.59 -15.98 6.74
C GLY A 167 7.10 -16.06 6.82
N ALA A 168 7.78 -14.98 7.23
CA ALA A 168 9.23 -14.98 7.39
C ALA A 168 9.72 -15.75 8.62
N TRP A 169 8.88 -15.81 9.68
CA TRP A 169 9.21 -16.42 10.98
C TRP A 169 10.51 -15.90 11.62
N THR A 170 10.98 -14.73 11.18
CA THR A 170 12.16 -14.04 11.66
C THR A 170 12.06 -12.57 11.26
N PHE A 171 13.00 -11.76 11.74
CA PHE A 171 13.17 -10.40 11.23
C PHE A 171 13.73 -10.41 9.81
N ASN A 172 12.92 -9.88 8.88
CA ASN A 172 13.33 -9.53 7.53
C ASN A 172 13.00 -8.05 7.27
N PRO A 173 13.77 -7.35 6.43
CA PRO A 173 13.45 -5.97 6.09
C PRO A 173 12.04 -5.81 5.53
N PHE A 174 11.35 -4.74 5.93
CA PHE A 174 10.07 -4.39 5.34
C PHE A 174 10.23 -4.11 3.84
N PRO A 175 9.30 -4.60 2.99
CA PRO A 175 9.22 -4.15 1.62
C PRO A 175 8.85 -2.67 1.58
N ALA A 176 9.22 -1.99 0.49
CA ALA A 176 8.93 -0.57 0.32
C ALA A 176 7.44 -0.25 0.42
N ALA A 177 6.60 -1.18 0.01
CA ALA A 177 5.16 -1.03 0.04
C ALA A 177 4.60 -1.02 1.48
N THR A 178 5.20 -1.76 2.41
CA THR A 178 4.85 -1.70 3.85
C THR A 178 5.28 -0.37 4.45
N LEU A 179 6.48 0.11 4.13
CA LEU A 179 6.96 1.43 4.56
C LEU A 179 6.10 2.57 3.99
N ASP A 180 5.63 2.45 2.75
CA ASP A 180 4.74 3.44 2.15
C ASP A 180 3.41 3.53 2.88
N ARG A 181 2.85 2.37 3.24
CA ARG A 181 1.57 2.27 3.94
C ARG A 181 1.58 3.02 5.27
N ILE A 182 2.69 2.95 6.01
CA ILE A 182 2.86 3.65 7.28
C ILE A 182 3.45 5.06 7.11
N GLY A 183 3.65 5.54 5.88
CA GLY A 183 4.17 6.87 5.60
C GLY A 183 5.65 7.07 5.92
N MET A 184 6.45 5.99 5.95
CA MET A 184 7.86 5.98 6.34
C MET A 184 8.79 5.53 5.21
N LEU A 185 8.29 5.41 3.99
CA LEU A 185 9.14 5.20 2.81
C LEU A 185 9.95 6.48 2.54
N PRO A 186 11.30 6.45 2.62
CA PRO A 186 12.08 7.67 2.57
C PRO A 186 12.15 8.27 1.17
N ARG A 187 12.30 7.42 0.14
CA ARG A 187 12.41 7.83 -1.25
C ARG A 187 11.69 6.86 -2.17
N ARG A 188 11.07 7.43 -3.19
CA ARG A 188 10.41 6.70 -4.28
C ARG A 188 10.87 7.25 -5.61
N TYR A 189 11.35 6.36 -6.47
CA TYR A 189 11.58 6.65 -7.88
C TYR A 189 10.42 6.14 -8.72
N GLU A 190 9.78 7.03 -9.49
CA GLU A 190 8.76 6.65 -10.46
C GLU A 190 9.33 6.72 -11.89
N PRO A 191 9.46 5.57 -12.59
CA PRO A 191 9.97 5.54 -13.96
C PRO A 191 9.15 6.42 -14.90
N THR A 192 9.85 7.22 -15.71
CA THR A 192 9.22 7.90 -16.84
C THR A 192 8.70 6.88 -17.85
N CYS A 193 7.44 7.00 -18.24
CA CYS A 193 6.85 6.08 -19.21
C CYS A 193 7.43 6.24 -20.63
N GLY A 194 7.25 5.22 -21.46
CA GLY A 194 7.53 5.24 -22.91
C GLY A 194 8.96 4.86 -23.29
N ALA A 195 9.85 4.66 -22.32
CA ALA A 195 11.21 4.19 -22.57
C ALA A 195 11.71 3.33 -21.41
N VAL A 196 12.67 2.45 -21.71
CA VAL A 196 13.33 1.62 -20.69
C VAL A 196 14.17 2.52 -19.78
N ARG A 197 14.17 2.21 -18.49
CA ARG A 197 14.98 2.85 -17.46
C ARG A 197 15.81 1.79 -16.76
N THR A 198 17.13 1.91 -16.85
CA THR A 198 18.07 1.12 -16.05
C THR A 198 18.34 1.86 -14.75
N LEU A 199 18.08 1.20 -13.62
CA LEU A 199 18.12 1.78 -12.29
C LEU A 199 19.01 0.92 -11.40
N ASN A 200 19.82 1.56 -10.57
CA ASN A 200 20.53 0.88 -9.49
C ASN A 200 19.68 1.00 -8.23
N ALA A 201 19.33 -0.13 -7.62
CA ALA A 201 18.55 -0.19 -6.40
C ALA A 201 19.44 -0.69 -5.26
N THR A 202 19.47 0.07 -4.16
CA THR A 202 20.04 -0.39 -2.90
C THR A 202 19.23 -1.55 -2.36
N SER A 203 19.90 -2.53 -1.75
CA SER A 203 19.19 -3.63 -1.10
C SER A 203 18.26 -3.10 -0.01
N VAL A 204 17.08 -3.70 0.15
CA VAL A 204 16.20 -3.36 1.27
C VAL A 204 16.83 -3.66 2.63
N GLY A 205 17.84 -4.54 2.72
CA GLY A 205 18.63 -4.70 3.95
C GLY A 205 19.51 -3.49 4.30
N ALA A 206 19.72 -2.52 3.41
CA ALA A 206 20.50 -1.32 3.66
C ALA A 206 19.86 -0.43 4.76
N ALA A 207 20.64 0.54 5.25
CA ALA A 207 20.16 1.53 6.21
C ALA A 207 18.90 2.24 5.69
N ALA A 208 17.88 2.42 6.53
CA ALA A 208 16.58 2.92 6.10
C ALA A 208 16.65 4.24 5.34
N GLN A 209 17.55 5.18 5.72
CA GLN A 209 17.71 6.45 4.99
C GLN A 209 18.25 6.31 3.55
N ALA A 210 18.90 5.18 3.24
CA ALA A 210 19.46 4.90 1.92
C ALA A 210 18.48 4.18 0.99
N ARG A 211 17.36 3.67 1.53
CA ARG A 211 16.39 2.90 0.75
C ARG A 211 15.67 3.78 -0.25
N GLU A 212 15.77 3.38 -1.51
CA GLU A 212 15.01 3.94 -2.62
C GLU A 212 14.19 2.84 -3.27
N ALA A 213 12.88 3.05 -3.34
CA ALA A 213 11.97 2.09 -3.97
C ALA A 213 11.61 2.54 -5.38
N ILE A 214 11.72 1.63 -6.34
CA ILE A 214 11.14 1.84 -7.67
C ILE A 214 9.66 1.52 -7.58
N SER A 215 8.80 2.47 -7.93
CA SER A 215 7.35 2.28 -7.85
C SER A 215 6.60 3.05 -8.92
N PHE A 216 5.57 2.41 -9.48
CA PHE A 216 4.72 3.01 -10.52
C PHE A 216 3.30 2.45 -10.45
N ALA A 217 2.32 3.29 -10.81
CA ALA A 217 0.93 2.85 -10.90
C ALA A 217 0.74 1.87 -12.07
N ASP A 218 -0.20 0.94 -11.94
CA ASP A 218 -0.57 0.05 -13.04
C ASP A 218 -1.08 0.87 -14.23
N PRO A 219 -0.54 0.68 -15.45
CA PRO A 219 -1.03 1.41 -16.62
C PRO A 219 -2.51 1.18 -16.94
N ARG A 220 -3.12 0.11 -16.40
CA ARG A 220 -4.54 -0.20 -16.52
C ARG A 220 -5.39 0.48 -15.44
N ASP A 221 -4.82 0.67 -14.25
CA ASP A 221 -5.52 1.03 -13.01
C ASP A 221 -4.63 1.93 -12.14
N PRO A 222 -4.83 3.25 -12.09
CA PRO A 222 -4.04 4.16 -11.26
C PRO A 222 -4.19 3.94 -9.74
N ALA A 223 -5.20 3.20 -9.28
CA ALA A 223 -5.38 2.83 -7.88
C ALA A 223 -4.49 1.64 -7.47
N ALA A 224 -4.10 0.80 -8.43
CA ALA A 224 -3.08 -0.23 -8.26
C ALA A 224 -1.68 0.34 -8.53
N ARG A 225 -0.69 -0.15 -7.79
CA ARG A 225 0.70 0.27 -7.83
C ARG A 225 1.61 -0.91 -7.57
N TYR A 226 2.73 -0.91 -8.28
CA TYR A 226 3.82 -1.85 -8.10
C TYR A 226 4.92 -1.20 -7.27
N TRP A 227 5.59 -2.01 -6.47
CA TRP A 227 6.87 -1.70 -5.85
C TRP A 227 7.86 -2.80 -6.24
N VAL A 228 9.06 -2.38 -6.58
CA VAL A 228 10.12 -3.23 -7.10
C VAL A 228 11.31 -3.07 -6.16
N ASP A 229 11.49 -4.07 -5.31
CA ASP A 229 12.48 -4.09 -4.24
C ASP A 229 13.65 -4.99 -4.62
N PHE A 230 14.87 -4.46 -4.58
CA PHE A 230 16.06 -5.30 -4.65
C PHE A 230 16.31 -5.96 -3.30
N ARG A 231 16.45 -7.28 -3.30
CA ARG A 231 16.67 -8.13 -2.14
C ARG A 231 18.00 -8.85 -2.33
N ALA A 232 19.01 -8.43 -1.59
CA ALA A 232 20.27 -9.15 -1.56
C ALA A 232 20.10 -10.44 -0.74
N GLN A 233 20.81 -11.50 -1.12
CA GLN A 233 20.85 -12.77 -0.41
C GLN A 233 21.22 -12.57 1.07
N ALA A 234 22.12 -11.64 1.34
CA ALA A 234 22.61 -11.31 2.67
C ALA A 234 21.54 -10.70 3.59
N ASP A 235 20.46 -10.13 3.03
CA ASP A 235 19.40 -9.46 3.80
C ASP A 235 18.78 -10.38 4.86
N ALA A 236 18.66 -11.67 4.55
CA ALA A 236 18.07 -12.66 5.46
C ALA A 236 18.89 -12.92 6.74
N ASN A 237 20.08 -12.33 6.86
CA ASN A 237 20.95 -12.50 8.03
C ASN A 237 21.18 -11.20 8.80
N ILE A 238 20.71 -10.04 8.33
CA ILE A 238 21.08 -8.73 8.92
C ILE A 238 20.58 -8.59 10.35
N TYR A 239 19.56 -9.35 10.74
CA TYR A 239 18.94 -9.33 12.06
C TYR A 239 19.24 -10.56 12.93
N ASN A 240 20.13 -11.45 12.50
CA ASN A 240 20.48 -12.65 13.27
C ASN A 240 21.01 -12.34 14.68
N TYR A 241 21.59 -11.15 14.87
CA TYR A 241 22.08 -10.69 16.18
C TYR A 241 20.93 -10.32 17.15
N LEU A 242 19.74 -10.02 16.64
CA LEU A 242 18.52 -9.79 17.44
C LEU A 242 17.71 -11.08 17.59
N HIS A 243 17.60 -11.85 16.51
CA HIS A 243 16.82 -13.09 16.47
C HIS A 243 17.34 -14.02 15.36
N GLY A 244 17.98 -15.11 15.75
CA GLY A 244 18.41 -16.17 14.84
C GLY A 244 17.58 -17.43 15.03
N THR A 245 16.97 -17.92 13.95
CA THR A 245 16.16 -19.15 13.97
C THR A 245 16.46 -20.02 12.75
N GLY A 246 16.35 -21.34 12.92
CA GLY A 246 16.47 -22.32 11.83
C GLY A 246 15.26 -22.34 10.89
N LEU A 247 14.15 -21.71 11.29
CA LEU A 247 12.92 -21.59 10.50
C LEU A 247 12.98 -20.41 9.51
N ALA A 248 13.98 -19.53 9.64
CA ALA A 248 14.13 -18.37 8.77
C ALA A 248 14.30 -18.81 7.32
N PHE A 249 13.42 -18.31 6.44
CA PHE A 249 13.64 -18.45 5.00
C PHE A 249 14.90 -17.67 4.60
N LYS A 250 15.82 -18.36 3.92
CA LYS A 250 17.08 -17.77 3.43
C LYS A 250 17.13 -17.95 1.92
N PRO A 251 16.95 -16.88 1.13
CA PRO A 251 17.11 -16.98 -0.31
C PRO A 251 18.53 -17.44 -0.64
N ASN A 252 18.67 -18.23 -1.70
CA ASN A 252 19.97 -18.71 -2.18
C ASN A 252 20.60 -17.79 -3.24
N ARG A 253 19.95 -16.66 -3.55
CA ARG A 253 20.37 -15.70 -4.58
C ARG A 253 19.91 -14.29 -4.24
N ASP A 254 20.57 -13.32 -4.86
CA ASP A 254 20.04 -11.97 -5.01
C ASP A 254 18.88 -11.98 -6.02
N GLY A 255 17.92 -11.07 -5.85
CA GLY A 255 16.83 -10.93 -6.81
C GLY A 255 15.98 -9.70 -6.56
N VAL A 256 14.98 -9.53 -7.43
CA VAL A 256 13.98 -8.49 -7.28
C VAL A 256 12.69 -9.11 -6.79
N GLN A 257 12.12 -8.54 -5.74
CA GLN A 257 10.77 -8.83 -5.27
C GLN A 257 9.82 -7.76 -5.84
N ILE A 258 8.73 -8.21 -6.46
CA ILE A 258 7.70 -7.31 -6.98
C ILE A 258 6.47 -7.44 -6.11
N THR A 259 6.10 -6.38 -5.42
CA THR A 259 4.85 -6.31 -4.66
C THR A 259 3.87 -5.37 -5.34
N ARG A 260 2.59 -5.61 -5.12
CA ARG A 260 1.52 -4.74 -5.60
C ARG A 260 0.39 -4.63 -4.59
N ASN A 261 -0.33 -3.52 -4.61
CA ASN A 261 -1.60 -3.44 -3.91
C ASN A 261 -2.74 -3.92 -4.81
N ASP A 262 -3.78 -4.48 -4.19
CA ASP A 262 -5.08 -4.70 -4.82
C ASP A 262 -6.05 -3.64 -4.29
N PRO A 263 -6.49 -2.67 -5.12
CA PRO A 263 -7.41 -1.63 -4.67
C PRO A 263 -8.80 -2.15 -4.29
N ASN A 264 -9.12 -3.41 -4.62
CA ASN A 264 -10.37 -4.06 -4.24
C ASN A 264 -10.25 -4.90 -2.96
N GLN A 265 -9.07 -4.97 -2.34
CA GLN A 265 -8.85 -5.66 -1.07
C GLN A 265 -8.25 -4.74 -0.02
N TRP A 266 -8.63 -4.96 1.24
CA TRP A 266 -8.13 -4.19 2.38
C TRP A 266 -6.79 -4.72 2.92
N ASP A 267 -6.00 -5.36 2.08
CA ASP A 267 -4.80 -6.10 2.51
C ASP A 267 -3.50 -5.29 2.37
N ALA A 268 -2.42 -5.83 2.93
CA ALA A 268 -1.07 -5.39 2.68
C ALA A 268 -0.68 -5.60 1.20
N PRO A 269 0.42 -4.96 0.78
CA PRO A 269 1.04 -5.23 -0.50
C PRO A 269 1.32 -6.73 -0.67
N THR A 270 0.85 -7.29 -1.77
CA THR A 270 0.97 -8.71 -2.08
C THR A 270 2.16 -8.94 -3.00
N VAL A 271 3.04 -9.88 -2.64
CA VAL A 271 4.14 -10.29 -3.52
C VAL A 271 3.60 -11.10 -4.69
N LEU A 272 4.01 -10.71 -5.91
CA LEU A 272 3.77 -11.50 -7.10
C LEU A 272 4.72 -12.69 -7.10
N SER A 273 4.17 -13.89 -7.20
CA SER A 273 4.93 -15.13 -7.20
C SER A 273 5.04 -15.69 -8.61
N ARG A 274 6.22 -16.23 -8.91
CA ARG A 274 6.51 -16.93 -10.14
C ARG A 274 5.56 -18.12 -10.35
N PRO A 275 4.97 -18.28 -11.55
CA PRO A 275 4.19 -19.46 -11.88
C PRO A 275 5.02 -20.74 -11.84
N TYR A 276 4.42 -21.85 -11.41
CA TYR A 276 4.97 -23.21 -11.52
C TYR A 276 6.29 -23.47 -10.77
N ASP A 277 6.69 -22.57 -9.88
CA ASP A 277 7.84 -22.74 -9.02
C ASP A 277 7.37 -23.15 -7.61
N GLY A 278 7.77 -24.34 -7.17
CA GLY A 278 7.29 -24.98 -5.94
C GLY A 278 8.06 -24.56 -4.68
N ASP A 279 9.11 -23.73 -4.83
CA ASP A 279 9.99 -23.32 -3.75
C ASP A 279 9.83 -21.84 -3.34
N ASP A 280 10.57 -21.49 -2.28
CA ASP A 280 10.80 -20.15 -1.73
C ASP A 280 11.15 -19.06 -2.74
N HIS A 281 11.93 -19.45 -3.73
CA HIS A 281 12.55 -18.54 -4.67
C HIS A 281 11.57 -18.02 -5.71
N ARG A 282 10.33 -18.52 -5.72
CA ARG A 282 9.24 -17.97 -6.53
C ARG A 282 8.94 -16.50 -6.24
N GLN A 283 9.41 -15.95 -5.12
CA GLN A 283 9.19 -14.54 -4.74
C GLN A 283 10.28 -13.59 -5.23
N LEU A 284 11.35 -14.12 -5.82
CA LEU A 284 12.49 -13.35 -6.33
C LEU A 284 12.72 -13.68 -7.79
N THR A 285 12.83 -12.66 -8.64
CA THR A 285 13.19 -12.86 -10.05
C THR A 285 14.63 -13.36 -10.19
N ALA A 286 14.89 -14.20 -11.19
CA ALA A 286 16.25 -14.55 -11.58
C ALA A 286 16.93 -13.45 -12.41
N VAL A 287 18.25 -13.53 -12.56
CA VAL A 287 19.02 -12.63 -13.42
C VAL A 287 18.59 -12.81 -14.88
N ASN A 288 18.34 -11.70 -15.57
CA ASN A 288 17.77 -11.59 -16.91
C ASN A 288 16.37 -12.21 -17.06
N GLU A 289 15.65 -12.46 -15.95
CA GLU A 289 14.25 -12.82 -15.99
C GLU A 289 13.40 -11.55 -16.17
N ARG A 290 12.69 -11.48 -17.30
CA ARG A 290 11.73 -10.40 -17.55
C ARG A 290 10.35 -10.77 -17.03
N VAL A 291 9.90 -10.03 -16.03
CA VAL A 291 8.55 -10.12 -15.48
C VAL A 291 7.63 -9.17 -16.25
N THR A 292 6.66 -9.74 -16.96
CA THR A 292 5.60 -8.96 -17.60
C THR A 292 4.50 -8.63 -16.59
N LEU A 293 4.11 -7.37 -16.55
CA LEU A 293 3.15 -6.79 -15.62
C LEU A 293 1.96 -6.17 -16.38
N GLY A 294 1.03 -5.60 -15.61
CA GLY A 294 -0.15 -4.92 -16.12
C GLY A 294 0.09 -3.91 -17.23
N GLY A 295 -0.81 -3.92 -18.21
CA GLY A 295 -0.86 -2.91 -19.27
C GLY A 295 0.33 -2.92 -20.22
N GLY A 296 1.18 -3.96 -20.18
CA GLY A 296 2.41 -4.07 -20.98
C GLY A 296 3.64 -3.47 -20.30
N ALA A 297 3.55 -3.11 -19.02
CA ALA A 297 4.72 -2.81 -18.22
C ALA A 297 5.54 -4.08 -17.99
N TRP A 298 6.84 -3.93 -17.73
CA TRP A 298 7.69 -5.05 -17.34
C TRP A 298 8.89 -4.58 -16.52
N VAL A 299 9.44 -5.52 -15.76
CA VAL A 299 10.63 -5.36 -14.91
C VAL A 299 11.60 -6.50 -15.24
N GLU A 300 12.88 -6.21 -15.33
CA GLU A 300 13.93 -7.21 -15.58
C GLU A 300 15.13 -6.94 -14.66
N TYR A 301 15.47 -7.92 -13.82
CA TYR A 301 16.65 -7.84 -12.97
C TYR A 301 17.89 -8.22 -13.77
N LYS A 302 18.84 -7.30 -13.94
CA LYS A 302 20.05 -7.49 -14.76
C LYS A 302 21.22 -8.11 -13.99
N GLY A 303 21.13 -8.18 -12.66
CA GLY A 303 22.18 -8.69 -11.77
C GLY A 303 22.61 -7.66 -10.73
N THR A 304 23.55 -8.05 -9.88
CA THR A 304 24.12 -7.18 -8.85
C THR A 304 25.43 -6.57 -9.34
N ALA A 305 25.55 -5.25 -9.26
CA ALA A 305 26.77 -4.52 -9.60
C ALA A 305 27.87 -4.75 -8.54
N SER A 306 29.10 -4.38 -8.87
CA SER A 306 30.26 -4.56 -7.98
C SER A 306 30.17 -3.80 -6.66
N ASN A 307 29.35 -2.74 -6.59
CA ASN A 307 29.06 -1.99 -5.38
C ASN A 307 27.95 -2.61 -4.52
N GLY A 308 27.38 -3.74 -4.92
CA GLY A 308 26.30 -4.43 -4.21
C GLY A 308 24.89 -3.91 -4.52
N GLU A 309 24.72 -2.96 -5.45
CA GLU A 309 23.40 -2.50 -5.89
C GLU A 309 22.83 -3.43 -6.96
N GLY A 310 21.52 -3.67 -6.91
CA GLY A 310 20.81 -4.41 -7.95
C GLY A 310 20.58 -3.53 -9.18
N VAL A 311 20.95 -4.00 -10.36
CA VAL A 311 20.69 -3.32 -11.63
C VAL A 311 19.36 -3.82 -12.18
N ILE A 312 18.40 -2.92 -12.39
CA ILE A 312 17.02 -3.24 -12.75
C ILE A 312 16.60 -2.42 -13.95
N ASP A 313 16.17 -3.09 -15.03
CA ASP A 313 15.50 -2.46 -16.16
C ASP A 313 13.99 -2.43 -15.91
N VAL A 314 13.37 -1.27 -16.09
CA VAL A 314 11.93 -1.08 -15.95
C VAL A 314 11.37 -0.37 -17.18
N PHE A 315 10.24 -0.85 -17.68
CA PHE A 315 9.48 -0.18 -18.73
C PHE A 315 8.03 0.00 -18.28
N VAL A 316 7.54 1.23 -18.39
CA VAL A 316 6.15 1.59 -18.17
C VAL A 316 5.61 2.20 -19.46
N PRO A 317 4.55 1.66 -20.09
CA PRO A 317 3.99 2.27 -21.29
C PRO A 317 3.26 3.57 -20.94
N CYS A 318 3.31 4.57 -21.84
CA CYS A 318 2.44 5.75 -21.75
C CYS A 318 1.03 5.44 -22.29
N ARG A 319 0.49 4.27 -21.97
CA ARG A 319 -0.82 3.81 -22.46
C ARG A 319 -1.94 4.62 -21.82
N ALA A 320 -3.05 4.72 -22.55
CA ALA A 320 -4.31 5.16 -21.98
C ALA A 320 -5.01 4.00 -21.28
N PHE A 321 -5.58 4.26 -20.11
CA PHE A 321 -6.76 3.53 -19.64
C PHE A 321 -7.99 4.39 -19.90
N GLU A 322 -9.13 3.75 -20.14
CA GLU A 322 -10.39 4.42 -20.38
C GLU A 322 -11.30 4.28 -19.18
N THR A 323 -11.95 5.38 -18.79
CA THR A 323 -12.79 5.40 -17.60
C THR A 323 -13.92 6.41 -17.75
N THR A 324 -14.88 6.32 -16.84
CA THR A 324 -15.89 7.35 -16.59
C THR A 324 -15.61 7.93 -15.21
N LEU A 325 -15.78 9.24 -15.07
CA LEU A 325 -15.58 9.95 -13.81
C LEU A 325 -16.91 10.25 -13.15
N ILE A 326 -17.16 9.69 -11.97
CA ILE A 326 -18.38 9.93 -11.19
C ILE A 326 -18.06 10.91 -10.07
N ALA A 327 -18.70 12.08 -10.06
CA ALA A 327 -18.61 13.03 -8.95
C ALA A 327 -19.24 12.44 -7.68
N GLN A 328 -18.45 12.30 -6.62
CA GLN A 328 -18.85 11.50 -5.46
C GLN A 328 -19.93 12.13 -4.59
N HIS A 329 -20.10 13.46 -4.65
CA HIS A 329 -21.19 14.13 -3.93
C HIS A 329 -22.54 14.08 -4.65
N SER A 330 -22.57 13.84 -5.97
CA SER A 330 -23.81 13.88 -6.77
C SER A 330 -24.18 12.53 -7.41
N GLY A 331 -23.21 11.62 -7.58
CA GLY A 331 -23.38 10.39 -8.34
C GLY A 331 -23.49 10.60 -9.86
N LEU A 332 -23.27 11.82 -10.35
CA LEU A 332 -23.34 12.16 -11.78
C LEU A 332 -21.96 12.08 -12.44
N CYS A 333 -21.95 11.85 -13.76
CA CYS A 333 -20.75 11.61 -14.53
C CYS A 333 -20.23 12.88 -15.21
N LEU A 334 -18.91 13.03 -15.31
CA LEU A 334 -18.28 14.03 -16.18
C LEU A 334 -18.76 13.80 -17.62
N ASP A 335 -19.20 14.88 -18.26
CA ASP A 335 -19.84 14.87 -19.56
C ASP A 335 -19.30 16.01 -20.43
N ASN A 336 -18.90 15.67 -21.65
CA ASN A 336 -18.65 16.67 -22.67
C ASN A 336 -19.99 17.16 -23.26
N ALA A 337 -20.43 18.33 -22.78
CA ALA A 337 -21.78 18.82 -22.99
C ALA A 337 -22.17 18.91 -24.47
N ASN A 338 -23.44 18.64 -24.75
CA ASN A 338 -24.07 18.82 -26.06
C ASN A 338 -23.43 18.03 -27.21
N TRP A 339 -22.66 16.96 -26.93
CA TRP A 339 -21.99 16.16 -27.97
C TRP A 339 -21.08 16.98 -28.91
N SER A 340 -20.62 18.14 -28.44
CA SER A 340 -19.85 19.06 -29.27
C SER A 340 -18.42 18.56 -29.44
N SER A 341 -17.84 18.79 -30.61
CA SER A 341 -16.42 18.60 -30.89
C SER A 341 -15.66 19.94 -30.99
N ALA A 342 -16.30 21.07 -30.69
CA ALA A 342 -15.69 22.39 -30.77
C ALA A 342 -14.71 22.66 -29.61
N ASP A 343 -13.65 23.41 -29.91
CA ASP A 343 -12.77 23.98 -28.87
C ASP A 343 -13.57 24.97 -28.03
N GLY A 344 -13.31 24.97 -26.72
CA GLY A 344 -14.01 25.82 -25.76
C GLY A 344 -15.35 25.27 -25.28
N ASN A 345 -15.79 24.10 -25.75
CA ASN A 345 -17.01 23.49 -25.24
C ASN A 345 -16.84 23.12 -23.76
N LEU A 346 -17.78 23.55 -22.94
CA LEU A 346 -17.74 23.38 -21.50
C LEU A 346 -18.00 21.92 -21.10
N GLN A 347 -17.32 21.49 -20.05
CA GLN A 347 -17.63 20.23 -19.40
C GLN A 347 -18.70 20.44 -18.34
N ALA A 348 -19.56 19.44 -18.17
CA ALA A 348 -20.62 19.43 -17.17
C ALA A 348 -20.67 18.07 -16.46
N GLN A 349 -21.51 17.96 -15.42
CA GLN A 349 -21.96 16.66 -14.94
C GLN A 349 -23.31 16.29 -15.56
N TYR A 350 -23.55 15.01 -15.84
CA TYR A 350 -24.84 14.53 -16.32
C TYR A 350 -25.15 13.11 -15.81
N GLY A 351 -26.36 12.63 -16.06
CA GLY A 351 -26.73 11.24 -15.75
C GLY A 351 -25.76 10.26 -16.42
N CYS A 352 -25.24 9.31 -15.63
CA CYS A 352 -24.25 8.35 -16.09
C CYS A 352 -24.82 7.39 -17.13
N GLY A 353 -24.09 7.19 -18.22
CA GLY A 353 -24.42 6.27 -19.30
C GLY A 353 -23.18 5.73 -20.01
N THR A 354 -23.38 5.04 -21.13
CA THR A 354 -22.29 4.40 -21.89
C THR A 354 -21.81 5.23 -23.08
N ALA A 355 -22.35 6.43 -23.26
CA ALA A 355 -22.06 7.32 -24.39
C ALA A 355 -20.59 7.76 -24.43
N ALA A 356 -20.04 7.92 -25.63
CA ALA A 356 -18.63 8.31 -25.82
C ALA A 356 -18.29 9.68 -25.22
N VAL A 357 -19.29 10.56 -25.06
CA VAL A 357 -19.12 11.89 -24.42
C VAL A 357 -18.83 11.81 -22.91
N GLN A 358 -19.04 10.66 -22.27
CA GLN A 358 -18.73 10.39 -20.86
C GLN A 358 -17.58 9.38 -20.68
N ARG A 359 -16.89 9.02 -21.76
CA ARG A 359 -15.70 8.15 -21.72
C ARG A 359 -14.46 9.00 -21.93
N PHE A 360 -13.47 8.82 -21.07
CA PHE A 360 -12.22 9.57 -21.11
C PHE A 360 -11.02 8.64 -21.07
N ALA A 361 -10.09 8.84 -21.99
CA ALA A 361 -8.79 8.18 -22.02
C ALA A 361 -7.77 8.99 -21.20
N PHE A 362 -7.14 8.36 -20.22
CA PHE A 362 -6.11 8.94 -19.38
C PHE A 362 -4.73 8.56 -19.90
N ILE A 363 -4.11 9.42 -20.67
CA ILE A 363 -2.77 9.19 -21.24
C ILE A 363 -1.73 9.73 -20.27
N ARG A 364 -0.84 8.86 -19.77
CA ARG A 364 0.22 9.28 -18.85
C ARG A 364 1.16 10.31 -19.48
N VAL A 365 1.45 11.38 -18.75
CA VAL A 365 2.45 12.39 -19.12
C VAL A 365 3.84 11.86 -18.78
N PRO A 366 4.77 11.77 -19.75
CA PRO A 366 6.14 11.35 -19.47
C PRO A 366 6.83 12.25 -18.45
N GLY A 367 7.51 11.64 -17.48
CA GLY A 367 8.36 12.35 -16.51
C GLY A 367 7.61 13.06 -15.39
N VAL A 368 6.28 12.89 -15.30
CA VAL A 368 5.48 13.52 -14.25
C VAL A 368 4.62 12.46 -13.54
N VAL A 369 4.87 12.30 -12.23
CA VAL A 369 4.20 11.35 -11.34
C VAL A 369 2.69 11.51 -11.39
N ASN A 370 1.97 10.38 -11.52
CA ASN A 370 0.49 10.30 -11.50
C ASN A 370 -0.23 11.39 -12.32
N THR A 371 0.36 11.86 -13.42
CA THR A 371 -0.16 12.98 -14.20
C THR A 371 -0.54 12.54 -15.60
N TYR A 372 -1.70 13.02 -16.06
CA TYR A 372 -2.34 12.54 -17.27
C TYR A 372 -2.86 13.68 -18.12
N THR A 373 -2.83 13.47 -19.43
CA THR A 373 -3.70 14.14 -20.37
C THR A 373 -5.01 13.36 -20.46
N ILE A 374 -6.14 14.02 -20.26
CA ILE A 374 -7.46 13.40 -20.22
C ILE A 374 -8.18 13.70 -21.54
N VAL A 375 -8.41 12.69 -22.37
CA VAL A 375 -8.96 12.85 -23.73
C VAL A 375 -10.38 12.30 -23.80
N ASN A 376 -11.34 13.13 -24.19
CA ASN A 376 -12.72 12.69 -24.40
C ASN A 376 -12.81 11.77 -25.62
N ARG A 377 -13.48 10.62 -25.49
CA ARG A 377 -13.53 9.61 -26.57
C ARG A 377 -14.47 9.99 -27.72
N HIS A 378 -15.41 10.90 -27.52
CA HIS A 378 -16.26 11.40 -28.60
C HIS A 378 -15.53 12.42 -29.48
N SER A 379 -14.88 13.41 -28.88
CA SER A 379 -14.25 14.51 -29.62
C SER A 379 -12.78 14.29 -29.97
N GLY A 380 -12.08 13.40 -29.25
CA GLY A 380 -10.62 13.26 -29.33
C GLY A 380 -9.85 14.45 -28.74
N LYS A 381 -10.54 15.35 -28.02
CA LYS A 381 -9.96 16.57 -27.44
C LYS A 381 -9.65 16.41 -25.96
N CYS A 382 -8.74 17.24 -25.49
CA CYS A 382 -8.22 17.20 -24.14
C CYS A 382 -9.09 18.02 -23.19
N LEU A 383 -9.25 17.53 -21.96
CA LEU A 383 -9.70 18.32 -20.82
C LEU A 383 -8.74 19.50 -20.64
N ASP A 384 -9.28 20.69 -20.43
CA ASP A 384 -8.53 21.94 -20.49
C ASP A 384 -9.08 22.96 -19.48
N ILE A 385 -8.19 23.67 -18.77
CA ILE A 385 -8.59 24.84 -18.00
C ILE A 385 -8.59 26.07 -18.90
N GLY A 386 -9.77 26.69 -19.05
CA GLY A 386 -10.01 27.80 -19.96
C GLY A 386 -9.02 28.95 -19.80
N GLY A 387 -8.36 29.31 -20.91
CA GLY A 387 -7.37 30.38 -20.97
C GLY A 387 -6.14 30.15 -20.09
N ALA A 388 -5.87 28.90 -19.67
CA ALA A 388 -4.86 28.55 -18.67
C ALA A 388 -4.97 29.38 -17.37
N SER A 389 -6.19 29.84 -17.04
CA SER A 389 -6.41 30.68 -15.86
C SER A 389 -5.99 29.96 -14.58
N THR A 390 -5.50 30.71 -13.59
CA THR A 390 -5.22 30.22 -12.24
C THR A 390 -6.29 30.65 -11.23
N THR A 391 -7.36 31.32 -11.67
CA THR A 391 -8.45 31.80 -10.80
C THR A 391 -9.43 30.69 -10.42
N ASN A 392 -10.04 30.81 -9.23
CA ASN A 392 -11.14 29.93 -8.84
C ASN A 392 -12.37 30.23 -9.72
N GLY A 393 -13.11 29.19 -10.07
CA GLY A 393 -14.27 29.29 -10.94
C GLY A 393 -13.93 29.31 -12.43
N ALA A 394 -12.65 29.29 -12.83
CA ALA A 394 -12.30 29.14 -14.23
C ALA A 394 -12.86 27.82 -14.77
N ALA A 395 -13.51 27.89 -15.93
CA ALA A 395 -14.24 26.77 -16.49
C ALA A 395 -13.28 25.66 -16.94
N VAL A 396 -13.71 24.41 -16.73
CA VAL A 396 -13.13 23.26 -17.39
C VAL A 396 -13.86 23.06 -18.71
N GLN A 397 -13.10 23.03 -19.79
CA GLN A 397 -13.58 22.90 -21.16
C GLN A 397 -12.84 21.75 -21.86
N GLN A 398 -13.19 21.49 -23.12
CA GLN A 398 -12.33 20.73 -24.02
C GLN A 398 -11.58 21.67 -24.95
N TRP A 399 -10.37 21.26 -25.33
CA TRP A 399 -9.58 21.94 -26.33
C TRP A 399 -8.71 20.94 -27.10
N THR A 400 -8.34 21.30 -28.32
CA THR A 400 -7.32 20.60 -29.10
C THR A 400 -6.11 20.30 -28.21
N CYS A 401 -5.63 19.06 -28.23
CA CYS A 401 -4.53 18.63 -27.37
C CYS A 401 -3.23 19.33 -27.78
N THR A 402 -2.69 20.19 -26.92
CA THR A 402 -1.47 20.96 -27.15
C THR A 402 -0.29 20.45 -26.33
N GLY A 403 -0.54 19.64 -25.30
CA GLY A 403 0.47 19.25 -24.31
C GLY A 403 0.75 20.32 -23.25
N GLY A 404 0.03 21.45 -23.27
CA GLY A 404 0.12 22.50 -22.26
C GLY A 404 -0.19 22.00 -20.85
N THR A 405 0.43 22.61 -19.83
CA THR A 405 0.25 22.19 -18.42
C THR A 405 -1.17 22.43 -17.88
N ASN A 406 -1.96 23.28 -18.55
CA ASN A 406 -3.39 23.46 -18.28
C ASN A 406 -4.28 22.32 -18.82
N GLN A 407 -3.69 21.37 -19.56
CA GLN A 407 -4.32 20.13 -20.05
C GLN A 407 -3.76 18.88 -19.36
N GLN A 408 -2.91 19.07 -18.34
CA GLN A 408 -2.30 17.99 -17.58
C GLN A 408 -2.91 17.98 -16.17
N PHE A 409 -3.40 16.83 -15.74
CA PHE A 409 -4.08 16.66 -14.45
C PHE A 409 -3.38 15.58 -13.63
N THR A 410 -2.94 15.94 -12.44
CA THR A 410 -2.41 15.00 -11.45
C THR A 410 -3.56 14.34 -10.69
N LEU A 411 -3.55 13.01 -10.61
CA LEU A 411 -4.45 12.25 -9.75
C LEU A 411 -3.89 12.22 -8.33
N ARG A 412 -4.67 12.71 -7.38
CA ARG A 412 -4.38 12.57 -5.94
C ARG A 412 -5.51 11.80 -5.27
N ALA A 413 -5.19 10.77 -4.51
CA ALA A 413 -6.18 10.01 -3.75
C ALA A 413 -7.03 10.95 -2.87
N ALA A 414 -8.34 10.75 -2.90
CA ALA A 414 -9.30 11.52 -2.11
C ALA A 414 -9.69 10.72 -0.85
N THR A 415 -9.66 11.35 0.32
CA THR A 415 -9.99 10.68 1.59
C THR A 415 -11.26 11.29 2.21
N TYR A 416 -12.31 10.51 2.34
CA TYR A 416 -13.54 10.91 3.02
C TYR A 416 -14.29 9.65 3.48
N SER A 417 -15.33 9.81 4.30
CA SER A 417 -16.14 8.68 4.75
C SER A 417 -16.76 7.96 3.55
N GLY A 418 -16.42 6.69 3.35
CA GLY A 418 -16.88 5.89 2.20
C GLY A 418 -16.04 6.05 0.93
N ALA A 419 -14.90 6.74 1.00
CA ALA A 419 -13.93 6.77 -0.10
C ALA A 419 -13.37 5.37 -0.37
N THR A 420 -13.09 5.10 -1.65
CA THR A 420 -12.40 3.91 -2.12
C THR A 420 -11.06 4.29 -2.75
N ALA A 421 -10.20 3.31 -3.00
CA ALA A 421 -8.93 3.54 -3.69
C ALA A 421 -9.09 4.14 -5.11
N LYS A 422 -10.31 4.09 -5.68
CA LYS A 422 -10.65 4.60 -7.02
C LYS A 422 -11.13 6.06 -7.01
N ASP A 423 -11.12 6.72 -5.85
CA ASP A 423 -11.55 8.11 -5.69
C ASP A 423 -10.36 9.07 -5.71
N PHE A 424 -10.40 10.02 -6.63
CA PHE A 424 -9.31 10.97 -6.84
C PHE A 424 -9.80 12.41 -6.96
N GLN A 425 -8.96 13.34 -6.50
CA GLN A 425 -8.99 14.72 -6.94
C GLN A 425 -8.20 14.84 -8.25
N LEU A 426 -8.77 15.56 -9.22
CA LEU A 426 -8.08 15.95 -10.47
C LEU A 426 -7.43 17.32 -10.30
N ILE A 427 -6.10 17.37 -10.21
CA ILE A 427 -5.37 18.63 -9.94
C ILE A 427 -4.74 19.13 -11.24
N ALA A 428 -5.20 20.27 -11.74
CA ALA A 428 -4.60 20.92 -12.90
C ALA A 428 -3.15 21.34 -12.59
N ARG A 429 -2.20 20.88 -13.40
CA ARG A 429 -0.77 21.00 -13.10
C ARG A 429 -0.28 22.46 -13.07
N HIS A 430 -0.83 23.32 -13.94
CA HIS A 430 -0.40 24.72 -14.03
C HIS A 430 -0.86 25.57 -12.84
N SER A 431 -2.02 25.28 -12.26
CA SER A 431 -2.63 26.09 -11.20
C SER A 431 -2.59 25.44 -9.82
N SER A 432 -2.27 24.13 -9.74
CA SER A 432 -2.41 23.31 -8.52
C SER A 432 -3.83 23.31 -7.94
N LYS A 433 -4.85 23.53 -8.78
CA LYS A 433 -6.27 23.58 -8.40
C LYS A 433 -7.03 22.35 -8.84
N CYS A 434 -8.06 22.01 -8.08
CA CYS A 434 -8.88 20.82 -8.30
C CYS A 434 -10.03 21.13 -9.26
N ALA A 435 -10.26 20.27 -10.25
CA ALA A 435 -11.47 20.30 -11.06
C ALA A 435 -12.66 19.77 -10.24
N VAL A 436 -13.74 20.56 -10.16
CA VAL A 436 -14.89 20.32 -9.29
C VAL A 436 -16.19 20.63 -10.03
N VAL A 437 -17.29 20.02 -9.58
CA VAL A 437 -18.62 20.46 -10.00
C VAL A 437 -18.88 21.83 -9.38
N THR A 438 -19.25 22.80 -10.22
CA THR A 438 -19.40 24.21 -9.80
C THR A 438 -20.45 24.33 -8.69
N GLY A 439 -20.07 24.98 -7.58
CA GLY A 439 -20.91 25.14 -6.38
C GLY A 439 -21.23 23.85 -5.62
N GLY A 440 -20.66 22.70 -5.99
CA GLY A 440 -21.06 21.40 -5.45
C GLY A 440 -22.50 21.01 -5.81
N SER A 441 -22.99 21.51 -6.95
CA SER A 441 -24.34 21.21 -7.44
C SER A 441 -24.55 19.70 -7.64
N THR A 442 -25.78 19.25 -7.47
CA THR A 442 -26.24 17.89 -7.81
C THR A 442 -27.13 17.85 -9.05
N ALA A 443 -27.33 19.00 -9.71
CA ALA A 443 -28.15 19.09 -10.92
C ALA A 443 -27.39 18.59 -12.16
N ALA A 444 -28.09 17.86 -13.03
CA ALA A 444 -27.61 17.55 -14.37
C ALA A 444 -27.41 18.83 -15.18
N GLY A 445 -26.32 18.90 -15.94
CA GLY A 445 -25.90 20.08 -16.70
C GLY A 445 -25.11 21.10 -15.89
N ALA A 446 -24.87 20.88 -14.58
CA ALA A 446 -24.01 21.76 -13.81
C ALA A 446 -22.58 21.72 -14.36
N GLY A 447 -22.01 22.89 -14.64
CA GLY A 447 -20.68 23.02 -15.23
C GLY A 447 -19.55 22.61 -14.28
N ILE A 448 -18.39 22.27 -14.86
CA ILE A 448 -17.18 21.94 -14.11
C ILE A 448 -16.24 23.16 -14.13
N SER A 449 -15.67 23.48 -12.97
CA SER A 449 -14.70 24.57 -12.82
C SER A 449 -13.54 24.14 -11.94
N GLN A 450 -12.42 24.86 -11.96
CA GLN A 450 -11.36 24.64 -10.98
C GLN A 450 -11.54 25.47 -9.71
N THR A 451 -11.09 24.96 -8.58
CA THR A 451 -11.00 25.71 -7.32
C THR A 451 -9.84 25.21 -6.47
N THR A 452 -9.48 25.95 -5.42
CA THR A 452 -8.48 25.50 -4.44
C THR A 452 -8.82 24.11 -3.91
N CYS A 453 -7.85 23.19 -3.97
CA CYS A 453 -8.04 21.84 -3.46
C CYS A 453 -8.25 21.83 -1.94
N THR A 454 -9.22 21.06 -1.44
CA THR A 454 -9.31 20.73 -0.02
C THR A 454 -8.17 19.79 0.35
N SER A 455 -7.74 19.83 1.62
CA SER A 455 -6.80 18.81 2.12
C SER A 455 -7.49 17.46 2.11
N ALA A 456 -6.72 16.39 1.86
CA ALA A 456 -7.25 15.08 1.54
C ALA A 456 -8.25 14.55 2.56
N ASN A 457 -8.15 14.91 3.85
CA ASN A 457 -8.91 14.33 4.97
C ASN A 457 -10.09 15.19 5.49
N GLN A 458 -10.72 16.02 4.65
CA GLN A 458 -11.88 16.83 5.06
C GLN A 458 -13.19 16.29 4.46
N ALA A 459 -14.30 16.39 5.21
CA ALA A 459 -15.64 16.07 4.69
C ALA A 459 -15.99 16.86 3.41
N ALA A 460 -15.38 18.03 3.21
CA ALA A 460 -15.53 18.83 2.00
C ALA A 460 -14.88 18.19 0.74
N THR A 461 -13.97 17.22 0.91
CA THR A 461 -13.26 16.54 -0.18
C THR A 461 -14.18 15.75 -1.10
N VAL A 462 -15.33 15.26 -0.60
CA VAL A 462 -16.30 14.52 -1.44
C VAL A 462 -16.80 15.36 -2.63
N LYS A 463 -16.87 16.70 -2.48
CA LYS A 463 -17.27 17.64 -3.55
C LYS A 463 -16.19 17.87 -4.61
N GLN A 464 -14.98 17.39 -4.35
CA GLN A 464 -13.83 17.47 -5.25
C GLN A 464 -13.34 16.09 -5.70
N ALA A 465 -14.05 15.03 -5.30
CA ALA A 465 -13.68 13.66 -5.55
C ALA A 465 -14.42 13.12 -6.77
N TRP A 466 -13.67 12.48 -7.64
CA TRP A 466 -14.14 11.77 -8.82
C TRP A 466 -13.77 10.30 -8.67
N ARG A 467 -14.75 9.40 -8.75
CA ARG A 467 -14.51 7.96 -8.86
C ARG A 467 -14.27 7.58 -10.29
N LEU A 468 -13.18 6.89 -10.55
CA LEU A 468 -12.84 6.37 -11.86
C LEU A 468 -13.34 4.92 -11.91
N THR A 469 -14.33 4.62 -12.76
CA THR A 469 -14.99 3.29 -12.77
C THR A 469 -14.32 2.24 -13.66
N GLY A 470 -13.55 2.67 -14.65
CA GLY A 470 -12.66 1.82 -15.45
C GLY A 470 -11.19 1.90 -15.00
N ALA A 471 -10.93 2.54 -13.85
CA ALA A 471 -9.70 2.37 -13.10
C ALA A 471 -9.83 1.13 -12.24
#